data_AF-A0A536BLL8-F1
#
_entry.id   AF-A0A536BLL8-F1
#
_cell.length_a   1.000
_cell.length_b   1.000
_cell.length_c   1.000
_cell.angle_alpha   90.00
_cell.angle_beta   90.00
_cell.angle_gamma   90.00
#
_symmetry.space_group_name_H-M   'P 1'
#
loop_
_entity.id
_entity.type
_entity.pdbx_description
1 polymer ?
#
loop_
_entity_poly.entity_id
_entity_poly.type
_entity_poly.pdbx_seq_one_letter_code
_entity_poly.pdbx_strand_id
1 'polypeptide(L)'
;MAVARNASRKARQRSQDPAESLINLSNERLTGLFRWTLLIFAVILNNLNPAAGYDQGRINAILAAWGVVCLTTLLLLFLHQRPGRAFSYTTTAVDMLVATMVTYASGGYESPFAVLFFLVITVSALRFGAGGSVLCALLVAVLYLTAGAVAPLQAGTYLATVTDERSIILQRLFLFVVVAVVGSVMARAVSAHQELVTRRDVEAKLMTEVNMALANAIEAKDSYTRGHSERLAKLAGACAERMGLSRDEAAAVRLGAILHDVGKIGIPDRILRQSMALTEDEMAWMRRHPQIGADIIGPVEGLHHVAPLIRHHHEKFDGTGYPKGLKGEDIPLGSRIISVADAFEAMVADRIYRPSLGLNKALEEIKTGRGSHFDPGVVDAFLDLIATDTVHLPLPTKDQGQKVVPNLPDEPVQTAA
;
A
#
# COMPACT_ATOMS: atom_id res chain seq x y z
N MET A 1 17.78 19.30 -31.21
CA MET A 1 17.20 19.96 -30.00
C MET A 1 15.66 19.91 -29.92
N ALA A 2 14.91 20.12 -31.01
CA ALA A 2 13.43 20.06 -31.00
C ALA A 2 12.86 18.64 -30.70
N VAL A 3 13.54 17.59 -31.18
CA VAL A 3 13.17 16.18 -30.95
C VAL A 3 13.38 15.76 -29.49
N ALA A 4 14.46 16.21 -28.85
CA ALA A 4 14.74 15.94 -27.43
C ALA A 4 13.73 16.65 -26.49
N ARG A 5 13.30 17.88 -26.85
CA ARG A 5 12.22 18.57 -26.12
C ARG A 5 10.88 17.84 -26.27
N ASN A 6 10.54 17.35 -27.46
CA ASN A 6 9.32 16.56 -27.69
C ASN A 6 9.35 15.18 -27.02
N ALA A 7 10.52 14.52 -26.96
CA ALA A 7 10.69 13.28 -26.22
C ALA A 7 10.58 13.50 -24.70
N SER A 8 11.11 14.60 -24.16
CA SER A 8 10.95 14.97 -22.74
C SER A 8 9.51 15.33 -22.39
N ARG A 9 8.76 15.96 -23.31
CA ARG A 9 7.32 16.25 -23.16
C ARG A 9 6.50 14.96 -23.21
N LYS A 10 6.74 14.07 -24.19
CA LYS A 10 6.08 12.75 -24.28
C LYS A 10 6.44 11.84 -23.11
N ALA A 11 7.65 11.90 -22.57
CA ALA A 11 8.07 11.16 -21.38
C ALA A 11 7.40 11.70 -20.10
N ARG A 12 7.32 13.03 -19.91
CA ARG A 12 6.54 13.66 -18.83
C ARG A 12 5.03 13.39 -18.92
N GLN A 13 4.52 13.14 -20.12
CA GLN A 13 3.11 12.88 -20.38
C GLN A 13 2.76 11.37 -20.26
N ARG A 14 3.77 10.49 -20.22
CA ARG A 14 3.61 9.02 -20.03
C ARG A 14 4.00 8.51 -18.64
N SER A 15 4.69 9.29 -17.82
CA SER A 15 4.99 8.93 -16.43
C SER A 15 3.95 9.50 -15.45
N GLN A 16 2.65 9.34 -15.74
CA GLN A 16 1.66 9.47 -14.67
C GLN A 16 1.88 8.28 -13.75
N ASP A 17 2.53 8.54 -12.62
CA ASP A 17 2.70 7.58 -11.54
C ASP A 17 1.34 6.89 -11.29
N PRO A 18 1.25 5.56 -11.28
CA PRO A 18 0.02 4.85 -10.94
C PRO A 18 -0.66 5.43 -9.69
N ALA A 19 0.12 5.88 -8.70
CA ALA A 19 -0.36 6.57 -7.51
C ALA A 19 -1.02 7.92 -7.82
N GLU A 20 -0.39 8.78 -8.64
CA GLU A 20 -0.96 10.08 -9.06
C GLU A 20 -2.29 9.88 -9.82
N SER A 21 -2.40 8.83 -10.63
CA SER A 21 -3.63 8.51 -11.36
C SER A 21 -4.78 8.06 -10.45
N LEU A 22 -4.48 7.32 -9.37
CA LEU A 22 -5.46 6.89 -8.37
C LEU A 22 -5.94 8.04 -7.51
N ILE A 23 -5.04 8.94 -7.11
CA ILE A 23 -5.37 10.15 -6.34
C ILE A 23 -6.30 11.05 -7.15
N ASN A 24 -5.96 11.29 -8.43
CA ASN A 24 -6.81 12.07 -9.32
C ASN A 24 -8.20 11.43 -9.50
N LEU A 25 -8.26 10.11 -9.66
CA LEU A 25 -9.55 9.41 -9.75
C LEU A 25 -10.38 9.53 -8.46
N SER A 26 -9.73 9.44 -7.29
CA SER A 26 -10.39 9.60 -5.98
C SER A 26 -10.94 11.02 -5.80
N ASN A 27 -10.13 12.05 -6.12
CA ASN A 27 -10.54 13.44 -6.08
C ASN A 27 -11.71 13.74 -7.02
N GLU A 28 -11.73 13.11 -8.21
CA GLU A 28 -12.82 13.25 -9.18
C GLU A 28 -14.11 12.55 -8.72
N ARG A 29 -14.01 11.37 -8.08
CA ARG A 29 -15.18 10.70 -7.48
C ARG A 29 -15.77 11.53 -6.32
N LEU A 30 -14.92 12.06 -5.46
CA LEU A 30 -15.33 12.93 -4.36
C LEU A 30 -16.01 14.20 -4.89
N THR A 31 -15.47 14.78 -5.97
CA THR A 31 -16.09 15.91 -6.67
C THR A 31 -17.48 15.56 -7.22
N GLY A 32 -17.63 14.37 -7.79
CA GLY A 32 -18.92 13.86 -8.25
C GLY A 32 -19.96 13.84 -7.12
N LEU A 33 -19.56 13.39 -5.92
CA LEU A 33 -20.44 13.38 -4.75
C LEU A 33 -20.88 14.80 -4.36
N PHE A 34 -19.95 15.75 -4.26
CA PHE A 34 -20.27 17.15 -3.96
C PHE A 34 -21.22 17.79 -4.99
N ARG A 35 -21.03 17.50 -6.29
CA ARG A 35 -21.93 17.96 -7.36
C ARG A 35 -23.35 17.49 -7.15
N TRP A 36 -23.54 16.20 -6.89
CA TRP A 36 -24.86 15.62 -6.66
C TRP A 36 -25.53 16.20 -5.41
N THR A 37 -24.78 16.35 -4.31
CA THR A 37 -25.31 16.96 -3.08
C THR A 37 -25.82 18.39 -3.33
N LEU A 38 -25.05 19.22 -4.02
CA LEU A 38 -25.45 20.61 -4.30
C LEU A 38 -26.53 20.74 -5.37
N LEU A 39 -26.57 19.84 -6.35
CA LEU A 39 -27.68 19.76 -7.29
C LEU A 39 -28.99 19.44 -6.58
N ILE A 40 -29.00 18.43 -5.70
CA ILE A 40 -30.18 18.07 -4.90
C ILE A 40 -30.60 19.25 -4.03
N PHE A 41 -29.64 19.90 -3.36
CA PHE A 41 -29.90 21.08 -2.55
C PHE A 41 -30.53 22.22 -3.37
N ALA A 42 -30.00 22.51 -4.56
CA ALA A 42 -30.53 23.55 -5.43
C ALA A 42 -31.95 23.24 -5.93
N VAL A 43 -32.24 21.98 -6.28
CA VAL A 43 -33.59 21.56 -6.67
C VAL A 43 -34.57 21.74 -5.51
N ILE A 44 -34.19 21.34 -4.30
CA ILE A 44 -34.99 21.56 -3.09
C ILE A 44 -35.23 23.06 -2.86
N LEU A 45 -34.17 23.86 -2.94
CA LEU A 45 -34.24 25.31 -2.75
C LEU A 45 -35.19 25.99 -3.75
N ASN A 46 -35.19 25.55 -5.01
CA ASN A 46 -36.09 26.08 -6.03
C ASN A 46 -37.56 25.73 -5.72
N ASN A 47 -37.83 24.50 -5.29
CA ASN A 47 -39.18 24.03 -4.99
C ASN A 47 -39.76 24.61 -3.69
N LEU A 48 -38.90 24.93 -2.71
CA LEU A 48 -39.32 25.57 -1.46
C LEU A 48 -39.67 27.05 -1.61
N ASN A 49 -39.36 27.68 -2.74
CA ASN A 49 -39.64 29.09 -3.00
C ASN A 49 -40.62 29.30 -4.18
N PRO A 50 -41.89 28.83 -4.08
CA PRO A 50 -42.88 28.89 -5.16
C PRO A 50 -43.32 30.30 -5.57
N ALA A 51 -43.10 31.30 -4.73
CA ALA A 51 -43.39 32.72 -5.01
C ALA A 51 -42.13 33.53 -5.35
N ALA A 52 -41.08 32.86 -5.82
CA ALA A 52 -39.85 33.52 -6.22
C ALA A 52 -40.09 34.57 -7.32
N GLY A 53 -39.50 35.76 -7.18
CA GLY A 53 -39.54 36.83 -8.19
C GLY A 53 -38.76 36.54 -9.48
N TYR A 54 -38.56 35.26 -9.82
CA TYR A 54 -37.85 34.79 -11.01
C TYR A 54 -38.56 33.59 -11.65
N ASP A 55 -38.27 33.32 -12.93
CA ASP A 55 -38.87 32.22 -13.69
C ASP A 55 -38.34 30.85 -13.20
N GLN A 56 -39.15 30.16 -12.40
CA GLN A 56 -38.83 28.83 -11.87
C GLN A 56 -38.64 27.77 -12.97
N GLY A 57 -39.37 27.87 -14.09
CA GLY A 57 -39.25 26.93 -15.21
C GLY A 57 -37.87 27.02 -15.85
N ARG A 58 -37.36 28.25 -16.01
CA ARG A 58 -36.00 28.49 -16.50
C ARG A 58 -34.93 27.94 -15.55
N ILE A 59 -35.08 28.10 -14.24
CA ILE A 59 -34.14 27.55 -13.25
C ILE A 59 -34.17 26.01 -13.28
N ASN A 60 -35.36 25.40 -13.31
CA ASN A 60 -35.50 23.94 -13.41
C ASN A 60 -34.83 23.39 -14.68
N ALA A 61 -34.95 24.08 -15.81
CA ALA A 61 -34.28 23.69 -17.05
C ALA A 61 -32.74 23.72 -16.92
N ILE A 62 -32.17 24.77 -16.29
CA ILE A 62 -30.72 24.87 -16.07
C ILE A 62 -30.23 23.77 -15.12
N LEU A 63 -30.95 23.53 -14.01
CA LEU A 63 -30.59 22.48 -13.05
C LEU A 63 -30.71 21.07 -13.65
N ALA A 64 -31.73 20.81 -14.47
CA ALA A 64 -31.88 19.55 -15.20
C ALA A 64 -30.72 19.33 -16.17
N ALA A 65 -30.32 20.36 -16.93
CA ALA A 65 -29.16 20.29 -17.82
C ALA A 65 -27.87 20.00 -17.04
N TRP A 66 -27.67 20.65 -15.90
CA TRP A 66 -26.52 20.37 -15.03
C TRP A 66 -26.56 18.95 -14.44
N GLY A 67 -27.75 18.42 -14.14
CA GLY A 67 -27.95 17.03 -13.73
C GLY A 67 -27.52 16.03 -14.81
N VAL A 68 -27.82 16.30 -16.08
CA VAL A 68 -27.32 15.48 -17.20
C VAL A 68 -25.79 15.51 -17.27
N VAL A 69 -25.16 16.68 -17.07
CA VAL A 69 -23.70 16.78 -16.99
C VAL A 69 -23.13 15.98 -15.81
N CYS A 70 -23.74 16.08 -14.62
CA CYS A 70 -23.33 15.33 -13.44
C CYS A 70 -23.42 13.82 -13.68
N LEU A 71 -24.51 13.34 -14.28
CA LEU A 71 -24.69 11.94 -14.64
C LEU A 71 -23.66 11.47 -15.67
N THR A 72 -23.41 12.29 -16.69
CA THR A 72 -22.44 11.99 -17.76
C THR A 72 -21.03 11.90 -17.19
N THR A 73 -20.63 12.85 -16.34
CA THR A 73 -19.32 12.83 -15.68
C THR A 73 -19.15 11.63 -14.76
N LEU A 74 -20.19 11.23 -14.02
CA LEU A 74 -20.18 10.02 -13.20
C LEU A 74 -20.01 8.75 -14.05
N LEU A 75 -20.74 8.65 -15.16
CA LEU A 75 -20.67 7.51 -16.08
C LEU A 75 -19.29 7.39 -16.73
N LEU A 76 -18.68 8.51 -17.14
CA LEU A 76 -17.31 8.54 -17.66
C LEU A 76 -16.27 8.07 -16.62
N LEU A 77 -16.45 8.46 -15.35
CA LEU A 77 -15.58 8.01 -14.26
C LEU A 77 -15.76 6.52 -13.91
N PHE A 78 -16.98 5.97 -14.10
CA PHE A 78 -17.26 4.55 -13.87
C PHE A 78 -16.73 3.65 -14.99
N LEU A 79 -16.75 4.14 -16.24
CA LEU A 79 -16.19 3.46 -17.42
C LEU A 79 -14.65 3.47 -17.48
N HIS A 80 -13.97 3.72 -16.36
CA HIS A 80 -12.51 3.62 -16.20
C HIS A 80 -11.67 4.51 -17.15
N GLN A 81 -12.23 5.61 -17.67
CA GLN A 81 -11.39 6.62 -18.31
C GLN A 81 -10.64 7.40 -17.24
N ARG A 82 -9.31 7.29 -17.21
CA ARG A 82 -8.46 8.02 -16.26
C ARG A 82 -8.61 9.52 -16.53
N PRO A 83 -9.23 10.29 -15.62
CA PRO A 83 -9.47 11.71 -15.85
C PRO A 83 -8.12 12.44 -15.86
N GLY A 84 -7.75 12.99 -17.02
CA GLY A 84 -6.60 13.88 -17.13
C GLY A 84 -6.93 15.29 -16.63
N ARG A 85 -5.92 16.15 -16.50
CA ARG A 85 -6.11 17.56 -16.05
C ARG A 85 -7.14 18.33 -16.90
N ALA A 86 -7.24 18.02 -18.20
CA ALA A 86 -8.23 18.61 -19.09
C ALA A 86 -9.67 18.35 -18.61
N PHE A 87 -9.96 17.14 -18.11
CA PHE A 87 -11.27 16.78 -17.55
C PHE A 87 -11.59 17.58 -16.28
N SER A 88 -10.61 17.75 -15.40
CA SER A 88 -10.78 18.54 -14.17
C SER A 88 -11.05 20.01 -14.49
N TYR A 89 -10.31 20.60 -15.45
CA TYR A 89 -10.53 21.99 -15.87
C TYR A 89 -11.88 22.18 -16.56
N THR A 90 -12.24 21.32 -17.52
CA THR A 90 -13.50 21.47 -18.27
C THR A 90 -14.69 21.37 -17.34
N THR A 91 -14.70 20.37 -16.46
CA THR A 91 -15.85 20.19 -15.58
C THR A 91 -15.93 21.26 -14.49
N THR A 92 -14.80 21.82 -14.02
CA THR A 92 -14.82 23.00 -13.12
C THR A 92 -15.38 24.24 -13.83
N ALA A 93 -15.01 24.45 -15.09
CA ALA A 93 -15.52 25.57 -15.88
C ALA A 93 -17.03 25.46 -16.14
N VAL A 94 -17.54 24.24 -16.37
CA VAL A 94 -18.98 23.99 -16.48
C VAL A 94 -19.70 24.33 -15.17
N ASP A 95 -19.17 23.91 -14.02
CA ASP A 95 -19.78 24.24 -12.71
C ASP A 95 -19.80 25.75 -12.46
N MET A 96 -18.73 26.48 -12.80
CA MET A 96 -18.69 27.95 -12.75
C MET A 96 -19.76 28.59 -13.63
N LEU A 97 -19.90 28.10 -14.86
CA LEU A 97 -20.87 28.61 -15.83
C LEU A 97 -22.30 28.38 -15.35
N VAL A 98 -22.61 27.18 -14.84
CA VAL A 98 -23.94 26.86 -14.29
C VAL A 98 -24.24 27.74 -13.09
N ALA A 99 -23.32 27.85 -12.11
CA ALA A 99 -23.52 28.70 -10.95
C ALA A 99 -23.78 30.17 -11.35
N THR A 100 -23.06 30.67 -12.35
CA THR A 100 -23.24 32.03 -12.89
C THR A 100 -24.60 32.20 -13.58
N MET A 101 -25.00 31.25 -14.43
CA MET A 101 -26.28 31.29 -15.15
C MET A 101 -27.48 31.24 -14.22
N VAL A 102 -27.44 30.34 -13.22
CA VAL A 102 -28.52 30.22 -12.23
C VAL A 102 -28.58 31.50 -11.39
N THR A 103 -27.45 32.01 -10.92
CA THR A 103 -27.38 33.26 -10.12
C THR A 103 -27.96 34.44 -10.90
N TYR A 104 -27.55 34.62 -12.17
CA TYR A 104 -28.09 35.66 -13.05
C TYR A 104 -29.61 35.53 -13.25
N ALA A 105 -30.09 34.31 -13.53
CA ALA A 105 -31.50 34.06 -13.82
C ALA A 105 -32.42 34.16 -12.59
N SER A 106 -31.86 34.20 -11.36
CA SER A 106 -32.62 34.16 -10.10
C SER A 106 -32.41 35.40 -9.22
N GLY A 107 -32.14 36.55 -9.85
CA GLY A 107 -32.09 37.85 -9.15
C GLY A 107 -30.68 38.35 -8.82
N GLY A 108 -29.63 37.77 -9.40
CA GLY A 108 -28.28 38.32 -9.32
C GLY A 108 -27.71 38.34 -7.89
N TYR A 109 -27.52 39.54 -7.34
CA TYR A 109 -26.91 39.73 -6.02
C TYR A 109 -27.74 39.17 -4.86
N GLU A 110 -29.07 39.08 -4.99
CA GLU A 110 -29.92 38.48 -3.95
C GLU A 110 -30.16 36.98 -4.16
N SER A 111 -29.74 36.43 -5.30
CA SER A 111 -30.03 35.05 -5.69
C SER A 111 -29.68 34.03 -4.59
N PRO A 112 -30.62 33.16 -4.16
CA PRO A 112 -30.34 32.15 -3.15
C PRO A 112 -29.39 31.05 -3.67
N PHE A 113 -29.17 30.98 -4.98
CA PHE A 113 -28.32 29.99 -5.64
C PHE A 113 -26.84 30.38 -5.72
N ALA A 114 -26.45 31.56 -5.25
CA ALA A 114 -25.04 31.94 -5.17
C ALA A 114 -24.19 30.96 -4.34
N VAL A 115 -24.82 30.15 -3.48
CA VAL A 115 -24.20 29.02 -2.77
C VAL A 115 -23.58 27.96 -3.69
N LEU A 116 -24.05 27.85 -4.94
CA LEU A 116 -23.47 26.93 -5.93
C LEU A 116 -22.00 27.27 -6.25
N PHE A 117 -21.60 28.52 -6.08
CA PHE A 117 -20.20 28.93 -6.22
C PHE A 117 -19.29 28.31 -5.16
N PHE A 118 -19.80 27.91 -3.99
CA PHE A 118 -19.00 27.20 -2.98
C PHE A 118 -18.52 25.84 -3.46
N LEU A 119 -19.30 25.17 -4.33
CA LEU A 119 -18.87 23.94 -4.98
C LEU A 119 -17.53 24.16 -5.69
N VAL A 120 -17.49 25.18 -6.54
CA VAL A 120 -16.34 25.50 -7.40
C VAL A 120 -15.10 25.78 -6.55
N ILE A 121 -15.24 26.58 -5.48
CA ILE A 121 -14.12 26.95 -4.62
C ILE A 121 -13.63 25.74 -3.80
N THR A 122 -14.53 24.92 -3.30
CA THR A 122 -14.19 23.74 -2.49
C THR A 122 -13.52 22.66 -3.35
N VAL A 123 -14.11 22.37 -4.51
CA VAL A 123 -13.61 21.36 -5.45
C VAL A 123 -12.27 21.77 -6.07
N SER A 124 -12.08 23.06 -6.37
CA SER A 124 -10.80 23.55 -6.90
C SER A 124 -9.66 23.39 -5.90
N ALA A 125 -9.92 23.43 -4.58
CA ALA A 125 -8.91 23.13 -3.58
C ALA A 125 -8.44 21.67 -3.64
N LEU A 126 -9.37 20.74 -3.87
CA LEU A 126 -9.05 19.30 -4.01
C LEU A 126 -8.33 19.00 -5.33
N ARG A 127 -8.71 19.67 -6.42
CA ARG A 127 -8.18 19.41 -7.77
C ARG A 127 -6.86 20.12 -8.07
N PHE A 128 -6.69 21.33 -7.57
CA PHE A 128 -5.61 22.23 -7.96
C PHE A 128 -4.78 22.71 -6.75
N GLY A 129 -5.10 22.21 -5.56
CA GLY A 129 -4.44 22.59 -4.31
C GLY A 129 -4.80 23.99 -3.83
N ALA A 130 -4.05 24.47 -2.83
CA ALA A 130 -4.27 25.76 -2.19
C ALA A 130 -4.28 26.94 -3.17
N GLY A 131 -3.33 26.97 -4.12
CA GLY A 131 -3.24 28.06 -5.10
C GLY A 131 -4.44 28.11 -6.04
N GLY A 132 -4.94 26.94 -6.47
CA GLY A 132 -6.10 26.88 -7.35
C GLY A 132 -7.41 27.28 -6.66
N SER A 133 -7.58 26.97 -5.37
CA SER A 133 -8.76 27.43 -4.61
C SER A 133 -8.83 28.95 -4.51
N VAL A 134 -7.70 29.60 -4.22
CA VAL A 134 -7.62 31.07 -4.16
C VAL A 134 -7.92 31.69 -5.54
N LEU A 135 -7.32 31.15 -6.61
CA LEU A 135 -7.59 31.63 -7.96
C LEU A 135 -9.06 31.46 -8.37
N CYS A 136 -9.64 30.29 -8.07
CA CYS A 136 -11.06 30.03 -8.34
C CYS A 136 -11.97 30.96 -7.54
N ALA A 137 -11.64 31.28 -6.28
CA ALA A 137 -12.42 32.21 -5.48
C ALA A 137 -12.40 33.64 -6.05
N LEU A 138 -11.25 34.11 -6.56
CA LEU A 138 -11.14 35.39 -7.26
C LEU A 138 -11.99 35.40 -8.54
N LEU A 139 -11.91 34.35 -9.34
CA LEU A 139 -12.73 34.21 -10.55
C LEU A 139 -14.22 34.15 -10.24
N VAL A 140 -14.61 33.37 -9.23
CA VAL A 140 -15.99 33.29 -8.74
C VAL A 140 -16.49 34.65 -8.26
N ALA A 141 -15.68 35.40 -7.51
CA ALA A 141 -16.04 36.74 -7.05
C ALA A 141 -16.34 37.67 -8.23
N VAL A 142 -15.49 37.65 -9.27
CA VAL A 142 -15.73 38.43 -10.50
C VAL A 142 -17.00 37.98 -11.19
N LEU A 143 -17.22 36.67 -11.38
CA LEU A 143 -18.42 36.13 -12.03
C LEU A 143 -19.71 36.46 -11.25
N TYR A 144 -19.66 36.41 -9.93
CA TYR A 144 -20.75 36.80 -9.06
C TYR A 144 -21.06 38.30 -9.20
N LEU A 145 -20.03 39.14 -9.17
CA LEU A 145 -20.18 40.58 -9.31
C LEU A 145 -20.74 40.98 -10.67
N THR A 146 -20.28 40.35 -11.75
CA THR A 146 -20.78 40.61 -13.10
C THR A 146 -22.21 40.11 -13.27
N ALA A 147 -22.52 38.89 -12.83
CA ALA A 147 -23.87 38.34 -12.92
C ALA A 147 -24.91 39.20 -12.19
N GLY A 148 -24.56 39.75 -11.03
CA GLY A 148 -25.44 40.68 -10.31
C GLY A 148 -25.56 42.06 -10.97
N ALA A 149 -24.52 42.54 -11.65
CA ALA A 149 -24.51 43.88 -12.25
C ALA A 149 -25.31 44.00 -13.55
N VAL A 150 -25.46 42.93 -14.34
CA VAL A 150 -26.03 43.00 -15.69
C VAL A 150 -27.44 43.61 -15.71
N ALA A 151 -28.37 43.09 -14.91
CA ALA A 151 -29.76 43.56 -14.92
C ALA A 151 -29.90 45.02 -14.42
N PRO A 152 -29.28 45.43 -13.30
CA PRO A 152 -29.28 46.83 -12.86
C PRO A 152 -28.61 47.80 -13.83
N LEU A 153 -27.56 47.37 -14.54
CA LEU A 153 -26.91 48.21 -15.57
C LEU A 153 -27.85 48.45 -16.76
N GLN A 154 -28.59 47.42 -17.19
CA GLN A 154 -29.57 47.54 -18.29
C GLN A 154 -30.76 48.43 -17.89
N ALA A 155 -31.17 48.38 -16.62
CA ALA A 155 -32.25 49.21 -16.09
C ALA A 155 -31.81 50.65 -15.70
N GLY A 156 -30.51 50.94 -15.71
CA GLY A 156 -29.97 52.23 -15.26
C GLY A 156 -30.01 52.44 -13.74
N THR A 157 -30.30 51.41 -12.96
CA THR A 157 -30.45 51.45 -11.49
C THR A 157 -29.22 50.97 -10.71
N TYR A 158 -28.11 50.68 -11.40
CA TYR A 158 -26.92 50.06 -10.83
C TYR A 158 -26.44 50.67 -9.51
N LEU A 159 -26.31 52.00 -9.43
CA LEU A 159 -25.82 52.65 -8.20
C LEU A 159 -26.77 52.44 -7.02
N ALA A 160 -28.09 52.50 -7.24
CA ALA A 160 -29.09 52.30 -6.19
C ALA A 160 -29.11 50.83 -5.72
N THR A 161 -29.09 49.88 -6.65
CA THR A 161 -29.05 48.44 -6.33
C THR A 161 -27.80 48.08 -5.54
N VAL A 162 -26.63 48.57 -5.95
CA VAL A 162 -25.38 48.30 -5.23
C VAL A 162 -25.38 48.93 -3.83
N THR A 163 -25.97 50.12 -3.65
CA THR A 163 -26.06 50.73 -2.32
C THR A 163 -27.01 49.98 -1.39
N ASP A 164 -28.14 49.51 -1.90
CA ASP A 164 -29.15 48.80 -1.12
C ASP A 164 -28.67 47.39 -0.74
N GLU A 165 -28.03 46.70 -1.67
CA GLU A 165 -27.62 45.29 -1.51
C GLU A 165 -26.16 45.14 -1.03
N ARG A 166 -25.47 46.24 -0.69
CA ARG A 166 -24.04 46.25 -0.31
C ARG A 166 -23.68 45.23 0.78
N SER A 167 -24.56 45.02 1.75
CA SER A 167 -24.35 44.09 2.86
C SER A 167 -24.32 42.64 2.37
N ILE A 168 -25.25 42.27 1.47
CA ILE A 168 -25.35 40.94 0.88
C ILE A 168 -24.12 40.66 0.01
N ILE A 169 -23.70 41.64 -0.81
CA ILE A 169 -22.51 41.54 -1.64
C ILE A 169 -21.27 41.30 -0.76
N LEU A 170 -21.05 42.13 0.27
CA LEU A 170 -19.90 41.99 1.17
C LEU A 170 -19.91 40.66 1.93
N GLN A 171 -21.06 40.21 2.43
CA GLN A 171 -21.19 38.92 3.13
C GLN A 171 -20.82 37.74 2.22
N ARG A 172 -21.27 37.74 0.96
CA ARG A 172 -20.96 36.67 0.00
C ARG A 172 -19.50 36.68 -0.44
N LEU A 173 -18.94 37.86 -0.71
CA LEU A 173 -17.51 37.98 -1.03
C LEU A 173 -16.63 37.52 0.14
N PHE A 174 -16.99 37.90 1.38
CA PHE A 174 -16.32 37.41 2.57
C PHE A 174 -16.41 35.89 2.69
N LEU A 175 -17.59 35.31 2.44
CA LEU A 175 -17.79 33.86 2.49
C LEU A 175 -16.99 33.12 1.41
N PHE A 176 -16.86 33.66 0.20
CA PHE A 176 -15.95 33.09 -0.82
C PHE A 176 -14.51 33.04 -0.35
N VAL A 177 -14.03 34.10 0.31
CA VAL A 177 -12.68 34.14 0.90
C VAL A 177 -12.55 33.10 2.01
N VAL A 178 -13.53 33.00 2.93
CA VAL A 178 -13.51 31.99 4.00
C VAL A 178 -13.46 30.58 3.44
N VAL A 179 -14.32 30.25 2.49
CA VAL A 179 -14.35 28.91 1.85
C VAL A 179 -13.03 28.63 1.12
N ALA A 180 -12.43 29.62 0.46
CA ALA A 180 -11.13 29.48 -0.20
C ALA A 180 -10.00 29.21 0.80
N VAL A 181 -9.98 29.95 1.91
CA VAL A 181 -8.98 29.76 2.97
C VAL A 181 -9.13 28.38 3.61
N VAL A 182 -10.34 28.00 4.03
CA VAL A 182 -10.61 26.68 4.62
C VAL A 182 -10.26 25.55 3.64
N GLY A 183 -10.69 25.67 2.38
CA GLY A 183 -10.33 24.74 1.33
C GLY A 183 -8.82 24.64 1.12
N SER A 184 -8.11 25.76 1.14
CA SER A 184 -6.64 25.78 0.98
C SER A 184 -5.90 25.12 2.14
N VAL A 185 -6.35 25.32 3.37
CA VAL A 185 -5.79 24.70 4.58
C VAL A 185 -6.06 23.19 4.56
N MET A 186 -7.30 22.80 4.24
CA MET A 186 -7.66 21.38 4.12
C MET A 186 -6.83 20.69 3.03
N ALA A 187 -6.68 21.31 1.86
CA ALA A 187 -5.87 20.76 0.77
C ALA A 187 -4.41 20.55 1.21
N ARG A 188 -3.81 21.52 1.92
CA ARG A 188 -2.45 21.39 2.46
C ARG A 188 -2.35 20.29 3.51
N ALA A 189 -3.32 20.21 4.42
CA ALA A 189 -3.34 19.19 5.47
C ALA A 189 -3.44 17.77 4.89
N VAL A 190 -4.31 17.58 3.89
CA VAL A 190 -4.47 16.31 3.18
C VAL A 190 -3.18 15.94 2.44
N SER A 191 -2.57 16.87 1.71
CA SER A 191 -1.31 16.60 1.00
C SER A 191 -0.17 16.25 1.96
N ALA A 192 -0.04 16.96 3.09
CA ALA A 192 0.97 16.67 4.10
C ALA A 192 0.77 15.28 4.74
N HIS A 193 -0.47 14.92 5.06
CA HIS A 193 -0.77 13.59 5.61
C HIS A 193 -0.48 12.48 4.60
N GLN A 194 -0.81 12.68 3.33
CA GLN A 194 -0.49 11.72 2.26
C GLN A 194 1.02 11.50 2.13
N GLU A 195 1.82 12.57 2.13
CA GLU A 195 3.29 12.45 2.04
C GLU A 195 3.87 11.64 3.21
N LEU A 196 3.37 11.85 4.43
CA LEU A 196 3.82 11.11 5.61
C LEU A 196 3.49 9.61 5.53
N VAL A 197 2.28 9.27 5.09
CA VAL A 197 1.88 7.86 4.91
C VAL A 197 2.75 7.20 3.82
N THR A 198 2.93 7.87 2.69
CA THR A 198 3.76 7.34 1.60
C THR A 198 5.22 7.16 2.02
N ARG A 199 5.79 8.10 2.78
CA ARG A 199 7.15 7.96 3.33
C ARG A 199 7.29 6.73 4.22
N ARG A 200 6.35 6.53 5.15
CA ARG A 200 6.34 5.35 6.03
C ARG A 200 6.24 4.05 5.24
N ASP A 201 5.38 4.00 4.23
CA ASP A 201 5.24 2.82 3.38
C ASP A 201 6.52 2.52 2.58
N VAL A 202 7.19 3.57 2.08
CA VAL A 202 8.47 3.44 1.36
C VAL A 202 9.57 2.96 2.31
N GLU A 203 9.67 3.52 3.51
CA GLU A 203 10.64 3.11 4.52
C GLU A 203 10.44 1.65 4.94
N ALA A 204 9.19 1.23 5.20
CA ALA A 204 8.88 -0.15 5.56
C ALA A 204 9.21 -1.14 4.44
N LYS A 205 8.91 -0.78 3.18
CA LYS A 205 9.28 -1.58 2.01
C LYS A 205 10.79 -1.68 1.86
N LEU A 206 11.50 -0.55 1.97
CA LEU A 206 12.96 -0.52 1.86
C LEU A 206 13.62 -1.39 2.93
N MET A 207 13.14 -1.33 4.18
CA MET A 207 13.64 -2.20 5.25
C MET A 207 13.43 -3.68 4.92
N THR A 208 12.25 -4.04 4.41
CA THR A 208 11.96 -5.43 4.01
C THR A 208 12.87 -5.87 2.86
N GLU A 209 13.06 -5.03 1.85
CA GLU A 209 13.94 -5.32 0.70
C GLU A 209 15.40 -5.45 1.11
N VAL A 210 15.91 -4.60 2.01
CA VAL A 210 17.27 -4.69 2.53
C VAL A 210 17.48 -5.98 3.33
N ASN A 211 16.52 -6.35 4.19
CA ASN A 211 16.58 -7.60 4.95
C ASN A 211 16.57 -8.81 4.02
N MET A 212 15.73 -8.81 2.99
CA MET A 212 15.73 -9.86 1.96
C MET A 212 17.01 -9.88 1.14
N ALA A 213 17.60 -8.73 0.82
CA ALA A 213 18.88 -8.65 0.12
C ALA A 213 20.02 -9.24 0.96
N LEU A 214 20.01 -8.98 2.28
CA LEU A 214 20.97 -9.59 3.20
C LEU A 214 20.79 -11.11 3.25
N ALA A 215 19.55 -11.60 3.38
CA ALA A 215 19.26 -13.03 3.34
C ALA A 215 19.75 -13.66 2.02
N ASN A 216 19.40 -13.07 0.88
CA ASN A 216 19.83 -13.52 -0.45
C ASN A 216 21.36 -13.51 -0.62
N ALA A 217 22.08 -12.57 -0.02
CA ALA A 217 23.55 -12.53 -0.05
C ALA A 217 24.17 -13.69 0.74
N ILE A 218 23.56 -14.06 1.86
CA ILE A 218 23.94 -15.25 2.64
C ILE A 218 23.59 -16.52 1.87
N GLU A 219 22.41 -16.59 1.25
CA GLU A 219 22.01 -17.71 0.41
C GLU A 219 22.90 -17.86 -0.84
N ALA A 220 23.45 -16.77 -1.38
CA ALA A 220 24.43 -16.85 -2.47
C ALA A 220 25.78 -17.43 -2.00
N LYS A 221 26.14 -17.25 -0.73
CA LYS A 221 27.33 -17.84 -0.10
C LYS A 221 27.10 -19.32 0.22
N ASP A 222 25.87 -19.69 0.54
CA ASP A 222 25.42 -21.04 0.88
C ASP A 222 24.65 -21.67 -0.29
N SER A 223 25.36 -22.44 -1.12
CA SER A 223 24.95 -23.07 -2.40
C SER A 223 23.56 -23.75 -2.42
N TYR A 224 22.96 -23.98 -1.26
CA TYR A 224 21.79 -24.82 -1.04
C TYR A 224 20.46 -24.08 -0.85
N THR A 225 20.43 -22.74 -0.81
CA THR A 225 19.32 -22.02 -0.13
C THR A 225 18.52 -21.03 -0.99
N ARG A 226 18.66 -20.97 -2.32
CA ARG A 226 17.98 -19.91 -3.10
C ARG A 226 16.44 -19.87 -2.91
N GLY A 227 15.95 -18.74 -2.37
CA GLY A 227 14.52 -18.50 -2.10
C GLY A 227 13.98 -19.28 -0.90
N HIS A 228 14.84 -19.94 -0.12
CA HIS A 228 14.50 -20.63 1.12
C HIS A 228 13.92 -19.64 2.14
N SER A 229 14.61 -18.51 2.35
CA SER A 229 14.23 -17.51 3.35
C SER A 229 12.82 -16.95 3.11
N GLU A 230 12.43 -16.76 1.85
CA GLU A 230 11.08 -16.29 1.50
C GLU A 230 10.00 -17.34 1.79
N ARG A 231 10.24 -18.61 1.44
CA ARG A 231 9.29 -19.71 1.70
C ARG A 231 9.17 -19.99 3.19
N LEU A 232 10.31 -20.02 3.89
CA LEU A 232 10.38 -20.20 5.33
C LEU A 232 9.62 -19.09 6.07
N ALA A 233 9.82 -17.83 5.67
CA ALA A 233 9.11 -16.70 6.28
C ALA A 233 7.59 -16.80 6.09
N LYS A 234 7.11 -17.21 4.91
CA LYS A 234 5.68 -17.44 4.66
C LYS A 234 5.11 -18.53 5.56
N LEU A 235 5.81 -19.67 5.67
CA LEU A 235 5.42 -20.79 6.53
C LEU A 235 5.36 -20.38 8.01
N ALA A 236 6.45 -19.80 8.52
CA ALA A 236 6.57 -19.41 9.92
C ALA A 236 5.56 -18.32 10.30
N GLY A 237 5.36 -17.32 9.43
CA GLY A 237 4.39 -16.25 9.65
C GLY A 237 2.95 -16.76 9.69
N ALA A 238 2.57 -17.65 8.78
CA ALA A 238 1.23 -18.22 8.75
C ALA A 238 0.98 -19.18 9.93
N CYS A 239 2.00 -19.93 10.35
CA CYS A 239 1.93 -20.75 11.56
C CYS A 239 1.73 -19.87 12.81
N ALA A 240 2.47 -18.76 12.94
CA ALA A 240 2.28 -17.78 14.02
C ALA A 240 0.85 -17.22 14.06
N GLU A 241 0.30 -16.83 12.90
CA GLU A 241 -1.08 -16.35 12.80
C GLU A 241 -2.10 -17.44 13.19
N ARG A 242 -1.87 -18.70 12.80
CA ARG A 242 -2.73 -19.83 13.18
C ARG A 242 -2.72 -20.10 14.68
N MET A 243 -1.59 -19.83 15.34
CA MET A 243 -1.45 -19.92 16.80
C MET A 243 -2.04 -18.71 17.54
N GLY A 244 -2.59 -17.72 16.84
CA GLY A 244 -3.26 -16.56 17.44
C GLY A 244 -2.32 -15.44 17.88
N LEU A 245 -1.08 -15.40 17.37
CA LEU A 245 -0.14 -14.31 17.64
C LEU A 245 -0.65 -13.00 17.03
N SER A 246 -0.30 -11.88 17.67
CA SER A 246 -0.59 -10.55 17.14
C SER A 246 0.15 -10.31 15.80
N ARG A 247 -0.31 -9.31 15.04
CA ARG A 247 0.33 -8.96 13.76
C ARG A 247 1.81 -8.61 13.92
N ASP A 248 2.18 -7.96 15.02
CA ASP A 248 3.54 -7.54 15.30
C ASP A 248 4.43 -8.73 15.67
N GLU A 249 3.91 -9.66 16.50
CA GLU A 249 4.61 -10.91 16.83
C GLU A 249 4.80 -11.79 15.59
N ALA A 250 3.77 -11.96 14.76
CA ALA A 250 3.89 -12.70 13.50
C ALA A 250 4.87 -12.03 12.52
N ALA A 251 4.93 -10.69 12.50
CA ALA A 251 5.92 -9.95 11.72
C ALA A 251 7.35 -10.19 12.23
N ALA A 252 7.56 -10.23 13.55
CA ALA A 252 8.84 -10.58 14.16
C ALA A 252 9.26 -12.01 13.81
N VAL A 253 8.33 -12.97 13.80
CA VAL A 253 8.60 -14.35 13.38
C VAL A 253 9.00 -14.43 11.91
N ARG A 254 8.27 -13.73 11.02
CA ARG A 254 8.64 -13.63 9.60
C ARG A 254 10.05 -13.07 9.40
N LEU A 255 10.37 -12.00 10.12
CA LEU A 255 11.68 -11.36 10.03
C LEU A 255 12.80 -12.24 10.60
N GLY A 256 12.51 -12.94 11.70
CA GLY A 256 13.41 -13.95 12.27
C GLY A 256 13.66 -15.10 11.32
N ALA A 257 12.64 -15.58 10.63
CA ALA A 257 12.77 -16.59 9.58
C ALA A 257 13.65 -16.13 8.41
N ILE A 258 13.48 -14.89 7.94
CA ILE A 258 14.32 -14.32 6.86
C ILE A 258 15.79 -14.27 7.26
N LEU A 259 16.06 -13.93 8.53
CA LEU A 259 17.42 -13.64 9.01
C LEU A 259 18.05 -14.76 9.84
N HIS A 260 17.37 -15.90 10.07
CA HIS A 260 17.82 -16.93 11.02
C HIS A 260 19.25 -17.43 10.75
N ASP A 261 19.62 -17.47 9.47
CA ASP A 261 20.91 -17.94 8.99
C ASP A 261 21.95 -16.84 8.76
N VAL A 262 21.65 -15.57 9.08
CA VAL A 262 22.55 -14.43 8.81
C VAL A 262 23.95 -14.60 9.43
N GLY A 263 24.03 -15.32 10.55
CA GLY A 263 25.29 -15.61 11.21
C GLY A 263 26.23 -16.55 10.44
N LYS A 264 25.75 -17.23 9.38
CA LYS A 264 26.60 -18.00 8.46
C LYS A 264 27.68 -17.12 7.79
N ILE A 265 27.51 -15.79 7.78
CA ILE A 265 28.57 -14.88 7.34
C ILE A 265 29.87 -15.05 8.13
N GLY A 266 29.77 -15.35 9.43
CA GLY A 266 30.91 -15.56 10.32
C GLY A 266 31.48 -16.98 10.30
N ILE A 267 30.92 -17.88 9.49
CA ILE A 267 31.41 -19.25 9.35
C ILE A 267 32.43 -19.33 8.19
N PRO A 268 33.58 -19.99 8.39
CA PRO A 268 34.59 -20.16 7.34
C PRO A 268 34.04 -20.86 6.09
N ASP A 269 34.41 -20.37 4.91
CA ASP A 269 33.93 -20.88 3.61
C ASP A 269 34.21 -22.37 3.41
N ARG A 270 35.35 -22.87 3.90
CA ARG A 270 35.71 -24.30 3.82
C ARG A 270 34.69 -25.20 4.53
N ILE A 271 34.06 -24.70 5.60
CA ILE A 271 33.07 -25.44 6.39
C ILE A 271 31.71 -25.34 5.71
N LEU A 272 31.31 -24.15 5.25
CA LEU A 272 30.03 -23.94 4.56
C LEU A 272 29.93 -24.71 3.23
N ARG A 273 31.04 -24.84 2.49
CA ARG A 273 31.06 -25.48 1.16
C ARG A 273 31.38 -26.97 1.19
N GLN A 274 31.51 -27.57 2.38
CA GLN A 274 31.83 -29.00 2.49
C GLN A 274 30.68 -29.86 1.95
N SER A 275 30.99 -30.81 1.06
CA SER A 275 30.01 -31.73 0.46
C SER A 275 29.82 -33.03 1.25
N MET A 276 30.78 -33.35 2.13
CA MET A 276 30.74 -34.49 3.04
C MET A 276 30.24 -34.08 4.43
N ALA A 277 29.96 -35.07 5.28
CA ALA A 277 29.62 -34.81 6.68
C ALA A 277 30.74 -34.01 7.37
N LEU A 278 30.36 -32.96 8.09
CA LEU A 278 31.27 -32.14 8.88
C LEU A 278 31.88 -32.97 10.02
N THR A 279 33.16 -32.75 10.32
CA THR A 279 33.78 -33.28 11.54
C THR A 279 33.16 -32.65 12.79
N GLU A 280 33.39 -33.22 13.97
CA GLU A 280 32.89 -32.64 15.23
C GLU A 280 33.37 -31.20 15.44
N ASP A 281 34.63 -30.91 15.12
CA ASP A 281 35.21 -29.56 15.20
C ASP A 281 34.55 -28.59 14.21
N GLU A 282 34.29 -29.04 12.98
CA GLU A 282 33.62 -28.25 11.96
C GLU A 282 32.15 -28.00 12.31
N MET A 283 31.48 -28.99 12.89
CA MET A 283 30.13 -28.86 13.41
C MET A 283 30.09 -27.89 14.60
N ALA A 284 31.09 -27.92 15.50
CA ALA A 284 31.19 -26.96 16.60
C ALA A 284 31.31 -25.52 16.09
N TRP A 285 32.01 -25.31 14.96
CA TRP A 285 32.01 -24.02 14.28
C TRP A 285 30.64 -23.67 13.70
N MET A 286 30.00 -24.60 12.98
CA MET A 286 28.67 -24.38 12.40
C MET A 286 27.63 -23.97 13.44
N ARG A 287 27.64 -24.60 14.63
CA ARG A 287 26.72 -24.31 15.75
C ARG A 287 26.83 -22.89 16.32
N ARG A 288 27.82 -22.10 15.92
CA ARG A 288 27.99 -20.71 16.35
C ARG A 288 27.12 -19.72 15.58
N HIS A 289 26.62 -20.08 14.40
CA HIS A 289 25.90 -19.14 13.54
C HIS A 289 24.64 -18.54 14.19
N PRO A 290 23.85 -19.21 15.07
CA PRO A 290 22.68 -18.57 15.68
C PRO A 290 23.11 -17.42 16.60
N GLN A 291 24.18 -17.63 17.38
CA GLN A 291 24.73 -16.62 18.27
C GLN A 291 25.33 -15.46 17.47
N ILE A 292 26.15 -15.75 16.45
CA ILE A 292 26.73 -14.73 15.57
C ILE A 292 25.61 -13.92 14.90
N GLY A 293 24.57 -14.57 14.40
CA GLY A 293 23.45 -13.90 13.76
C GLY A 293 22.71 -12.94 14.69
N ALA A 294 22.41 -13.39 15.91
CA ALA A 294 21.80 -12.56 16.94
C ALA A 294 22.68 -11.37 17.33
N ASP A 295 24.01 -11.55 17.37
CA ASP A 295 24.95 -10.48 17.73
C ASP A 295 25.15 -9.48 16.58
N ILE A 296 24.98 -9.90 15.32
CA ILE A 296 24.96 -9.02 14.14
C ILE A 296 23.72 -8.13 14.14
N ILE A 297 22.53 -8.69 14.37
CA ILE A 297 21.28 -7.94 14.25
C ILE A 297 20.87 -7.22 15.53
N GLY A 298 21.34 -7.67 16.69
CA GLY A 298 20.98 -7.13 18.01
C GLY A 298 21.20 -5.61 18.18
N PRO A 299 22.28 -5.02 17.65
CA PRO A 299 22.50 -3.57 17.70
C PRO A 299 21.55 -2.74 16.83
N VAL A 300 20.81 -3.35 15.89
CA VAL A 300 19.89 -2.63 15.01
C VAL A 300 18.56 -2.45 15.75
N GLU A 301 18.19 -1.20 16.04
CA GLU A 301 16.99 -0.86 16.82
C GLU A 301 15.71 -1.53 16.28
N GLY A 302 15.55 -1.56 14.95
CA GLY A 302 14.42 -2.22 14.28
C GLY A 302 14.44 -3.75 14.30
N LEU A 303 15.54 -4.39 14.71
CA LEU A 303 15.70 -5.86 14.71
C LEU A 303 16.01 -6.45 16.10
N HIS A 304 16.23 -5.63 17.13
CA HIS A 304 16.63 -6.11 18.45
C HIS A 304 15.69 -7.20 19.01
N HIS A 305 14.39 -7.05 18.78
CA HIS A 305 13.34 -7.98 19.23
C HIS A 305 13.37 -9.33 18.49
N VAL A 306 14.03 -9.39 17.33
CA VAL A 306 14.21 -10.60 16.51
C VAL A 306 15.46 -11.38 16.91
N ALA A 307 16.45 -10.73 17.54
CA ALA A 307 17.71 -11.38 17.93
C ALA A 307 17.53 -12.64 18.79
N PRO A 308 16.61 -12.71 19.78
CA PRO A 308 16.35 -13.94 20.52
C PRO A 308 15.78 -15.05 19.65
N LEU A 309 14.95 -14.72 18.66
CA LEU A 309 14.35 -15.69 17.74
C LEU A 309 15.43 -16.40 16.93
N ILE A 310 16.38 -15.62 16.40
CA ILE A 310 17.55 -16.12 15.67
C ILE A 310 18.49 -16.89 16.61
N ARG A 311 18.75 -16.41 17.82
CA ARG A 311 19.71 -17.07 18.72
C ARG A 311 19.33 -18.51 19.06
N HIS A 312 18.03 -18.79 19.15
CA HIS A 312 17.50 -20.03 19.70
C HIS A 312 16.75 -20.91 18.68
N HIS A 313 16.84 -20.62 17.37
CA HIS A 313 16.10 -21.40 16.35
C HIS A 313 16.58 -22.86 16.19
N HIS A 314 17.76 -23.20 16.73
CA HIS A 314 18.28 -24.57 16.81
C HIS A 314 18.21 -25.20 18.22
N GLU A 315 17.53 -24.55 19.16
CA GLU A 315 17.14 -25.21 20.40
C GLU A 315 16.09 -26.29 20.10
N LYS A 316 16.12 -27.38 20.86
CA LYS A 316 15.18 -28.49 20.72
C LYS A 316 14.28 -28.53 21.94
N PHE A 317 13.02 -28.88 21.76
CA PHE A 317 12.03 -28.85 22.84
C PHE A 317 12.42 -29.73 24.04
N ASP A 318 13.19 -30.80 23.83
CA ASP A 318 13.71 -31.70 24.87
C ASP A 318 14.96 -31.18 25.62
N GLY A 319 15.59 -30.09 25.16
CA GLY A 319 16.81 -29.52 25.72
C GLY A 319 18.11 -30.02 25.08
N THR A 320 18.07 -30.88 24.06
CA THR A 320 19.26 -31.41 23.39
C THR A 320 19.80 -30.51 22.27
N GLY A 321 19.22 -29.32 22.10
CA GLY A 321 19.59 -28.33 21.10
C GLY A 321 20.76 -27.44 21.52
N TYR A 322 20.94 -26.36 20.77
CA TYR A 322 22.02 -25.38 20.98
C TYR A 322 21.53 -23.96 20.63
N PRO A 323 22.20 -22.89 21.11
CA PRO A 323 23.47 -22.84 21.83
C PRO A 323 23.41 -23.03 23.35
N LYS A 324 22.24 -22.88 23.99
CA LYS A 324 22.11 -22.91 25.46
C LYS A 324 21.50 -24.20 26.01
N GLY A 325 20.90 -25.05 25.18
CA GLY A 325 20.21 -26.26 25.64
C GLY A 325 18.92 -25.91 26.38
N LEU A 326 18.21 -24.88 25.91
CA LEU A 326 16.92 -24.48 26.48
C LEU A 326 15.89 -25.58 26.26
N LYS A 327 14.97 -25.75 27.22
CA LYS A 327 13.98 -26.83 27.20
C LYS A 327 12.57 -26.28 27.26
N GLY A 328 11.67 -26.89 26.49
CA GLY A 328 10.24 -26.58 26.52
C GLY A 328 9.96 -25.11 26.19
N GLU A 329 9.20 -24.46 27.08
CA GLU A 329 8.74 -23.08 26.90
C GLU A 329 9.79 -22.01 27.21
N ASP A 330 10.95 -22.39 27.75
CA ASP A 330 12.09 -21.48 27.92
C ASP A 330 12.64 -21.02 26.54
N ILE A 331 12.36 -21.79 25.49
CA ILE A 331 12.66 -21.42 24.11
C ILE A 331 11.64 -20.36 23.65
N PRO A 332 12.07 -19.21 23.11
CA PRO A 332 11.16 -18.21 22.55
C PRO A 332 10.19 -18.85 21.54
N LEU A 333 8.90 -18.53 21.64
CA LEU A 333 7.88 -19.13 20.78
C LEU A 333 8.20 -18.94 19.29
N GLY A 334 8.68 -17.75 18.90
CA GLY A 334 9.10 -17.51 17.53
C GLY A 334 10.25 -18.41 17.07
N SER A 335 11.21 -18.77 17.94
CA SER A 335 12.25 -19.75 17.62
C SER A 335 11.69 -21.15 17.41
N ARG A 336 10.72 -21.57 18.24
CA ARG A 336 10.04 -22.85 18.10
C ARG A 336 9.29 -22.95 16.77
N ILE A 337 8.63 -21.86 16.35
CA ILE A 337 7.94 -21.77 15.06
C ILE A 337 8.94 -21.83 13.89
N ILE A 338 10.02 -21.05 13.95
CA ILE A 338 11.07 -21.04 12.92
C ILE A 338 11.69 -22.43 12.77
N SER A 339 11.98 -23.12 13.89
CA SER A 339 12.59 -24.46 13.91
C SER A 339 11.74 -25.50 13.15
N VAL A 340 10.42 -25.52 13.38
CA VAL A 340 9.50 -26.42 12.66
C VAL A 340 9.46 -26.09 11.17
N ALA A 341 9.34 -24.80 10.84
CA ALA A 341 9.24 -24.37 9.46
C ALA A 341 10.55 -24.62 8.67
N ASP A 342 11.71 -24.44 9.30
CA ASP A 342 13.04 -24.67 8.72
C ASP A 342 13.27 -26.17 8.49
N ALA A 343 12.99 -27.00 9.49
CA ALA A 343 13.07 -28.45 9.34
C ALA A 343 12.17 -28.96 8.22
N PHE A 344 10.93 -28.47 8.12
CA PHE A 344 10.03 -28.83 7.04
C PHE A 344 10.57 -28.39 5.67
N GLU A 345 10.98 -27.13 5.51
CA GLU A 345 11.54 -26.61 4.25
C GLU A 345 12.76 -27.42 3.81
N ALA A 346 13.67 -27.68 4.75
CA ALA A 346 14.87 -28.47 4.55
C ALA A 346 14.58 -29.90 4.08
N MET A 347 13.46 -30.49 4.48
CA MET A 347 13.05 -31.84 4.07
C MET A 347 12.34 -31.87 2.70
N VAL A 348 11.59 -30.83 2.36
CA VAL A 348 10.83 -30.79 1.09
C VAL A 348 11.61 -30.18 -0.06
N ALA A 349 12.64 -29.37 0.19
CA ALA A 349 13.49 -28.80 -0.84
C ALA A 349 14.40 -29.86 -1.51
N ASP A 350 14.50 -29.82 -2.84
CA ASP A 350 15.49 -30.61 -3.58
C ASP A 350 16.89 -30.04 -3.36
N ARG A 351 17.84 -30.89 -2.92
CA ARG A 351 19.25 -30.51 -2.74
C ARG A 351 20.14 -31.32 -3.68
N ILE A 352 21.25 -30.72 -4.13
CA ILE A 352 22.21 -31.33 -5.08
C ILE A 352 22.67 -32.74 -4.65
N TYR A 353 22.80 -32.98 -3.35
CA TYR A 353 23.27 -34.25 -2.77
C TYR A 353 22.18 -35.04 -2.03
N ARG A 354 20.95 -34.52 -1.94
CA ARG A 354 19.84 -35.17 -1.25
C ARG A 354 18.52 -34.83 -1.95
N PRO A 355 17.87 -35.80 -2.62
CA PRO A 355 16.55 -35.57 -3.18
C PRO A 355 15.56 -35.24 -2.06
N SER A 356 14.53 -34.45 -2.38
CA SER A 356 13.43 -34.15 -1.46
C SER A 356 12.89 -35.44 -0.81
N LEU A 357 12.60 -35.39 0.50
CA LEU A 357 11.90 -36.50 1.18
C LEU A 357 10.45 -36.64 0.68
N GLY A 358 9.91 -35.59 0.05
CA GLY A 358 8.52 -35.48 -0.33
C GLY A 358 7.62 -35.08 0.85
N LEU A 359 6.49 -34.45 0.51
CA LEU A 359 5.57 -33.85 1.47
C LEU A 359 5.13 -34.82 2.59
N ASN A 360 4.66 -36.02 2.24
CA ASN A 360 4.13 -36.96 3.21
C ASN A 360 5.20 -37.37 4.24
N LYS A 361 6.42 -37.69 3.80
CA LYS A 361 7.50 -38.09 4.71
C LYS A 361 7.95 -36.94 5.59
N ALA A 362 8.07 -35.73 5.03
CA ALA A 362 8.39 -34.54 5.82
C ALA A 362 7.37 -34.32 6.95
N LEU A 363 6.07 -34.47 6.66
CA LEU A 363 5.02 -34.35 7.68
C LEU A 363 5.11 -35.45 8.75
N GLU A 364 5.43 -36.70 8.38
CA GLU A 364 5.63 -37.78 9.34
C GLU A 364 6.86 -37.56 10.23
N GLU A 365 7.95 -37.00 9.70
CA GLU A 365 9.13 -36.61 10.49
C GLU A 365 8.81 -35.49 11.49
N ILE A 366 8.06 -34.46 11.06
CA ILE A 366 7.59 -33.40 11.96
C ILE A 366 6.71 -33.97 13.08
N LYS A 367 5.80 -34.91 12.76
CA LYS A 367 4.98 -35.61 13.78
C LYS A 367 5.82 -36.44 14.73
N THR A 368 6.82 -37.14 14.21
CA THR A 368 7.71 -38.00 15.02
C THR A 368 8.56 -37.16 15.98
N GLY A 369 8.97 -35.96 15.56
CA GLY A 369 9.70 -35.00 16.39
C GLY A 369 8.84 -34.25 17.41
N ARG A 370 7.52 -34.46 17.45
CA ARG A 370 6.59 -33.76 18.35
C ARG A 370 6.92 -34.05 19.82
N GLY A 371 7.18 -33.02 20.60
CA GLY A 371 7.52 -33.10 22.03
C GLY A 371 8.98 -33.46 22.34
N SER A 372 9.79 -33.77 21.31
CA SER A 372 11.24 -33.98 21.43
C SER A 372 12.00 -32.86 20.73
N HIS A 373 12.09 -32.91 19.40
CA HIS A 373 12.70 -31.86 18.61
C HIS A 373 11.82 -30.60 18.62
N PHE A 374 10.52 -30.78 18.41
CA PHE A 374 9.59 -29.69 18.13
C PHE A 374 8.56 -29.52 19.25
N ASP A 375 8.12 -28.28 19.44
CA ASP A 375 7.02 -27.96 20.35
C ASP A 375 5.70 -28.62 19.87
N PRO A 376 4.99 -29.36 20.74
CA PRO A 376 3.72 -29.99 20.39
C PRO A 376 2.66 -29.04 19.83
N GLY A 377 2.48 -27.86 20.44
CA GLY A 377 1.49 -26.88 20.02
C GLY A 377 1.84 -26.23 18.68
N VAL A 378 3.13 -26.01 18.41
CA VAL A 378 3.59 -25.53 17.09
C VAL A 378 3.38 -26.59 16.02
N VAL A 379 3.72 -27.85 16.31
CA VAL A 379 3.48 -28.97 15.37
C VAL A 379 2.01 -29.08 15.01
N ASP A 380 1.12 -29.05 16.01
CA ASP A 380 -0.32 -29.18 15.78
C ASP A 380 -0.85 -28.04 14.90
N ALA A 381 -0.45 -26.80 15.18
CA ALA A 381 -0.82 -25.64 14.35
C ALA A 381 -0.22 -25.70 12.94
N PHE A 382 1.02 -26.17 12.79
CA PHE A 382 1.68 -26.32 11.50
C PHE A 382 1.03 -27.39 10.63
N LEU A 383 0.67 -28.55 11.21
CA LEU A 383 -0.02 -29.61 10.48
C LEU A 383 -1.41 -29.17 10.01
N ASP A 384 -2.14 -28.44 10.86
CA ASP A 384 -3.45 -27.87 10.53
C ASP A 384 -3.36 -26.79 9.44
N LEU A 385 -2.31 -25.95 9.48
CA LEU A 385 -2.00 -24.99 8.42
C LEU A 385 -1.83 -25.67 7.06
N ILE A 386 -1.04 -26.75 7.01
CA ILE A 386 -0.76 -27.51 5.78
C ILE A 386 -2.01 -28.27 5.31
N ALA A 387 -2.79 -28.84 6.23
CA ALA A 387 -4.01 -29.58 5.88
C ALA A 387 -5.11 -28.69 5.29
N THR A 388 -5.18 -27.43 5.71
CA THR A 388 -6.19 -26.47 5.24
C THR A 388 -5.77 -25.67 4.00
N ASP A 389 -4.57 -25.93 3.45
CA ASP A 389 -3.97 -25.27 2.27
C ASP A 389 -4.13 -23.73 2.29
N THR A 390 -4.03 -23.14 3.48
CA THR A 390 -4.26 -21.69 3.67
C THR A 390 -3.10 -20.83 3.16
N VAL A 391 -1.94 -21.46 2.92
CA VAL A 391 -0.78 -20.83 2.30
C VAL A 391 -0.58 -21.57 0.99
N HIS A 392 -0.89 -20.93 -0.14
CA HIS A 392 -0.55 -21.42 -1.49
C HIS A 392 0.98 -21.52 -1.63
N LEU A 393 1.55 -22.54 -1.03
CA LEU A 393 2.93 -22.89 -1.12
C LEU A 393 3.11 -23.62 -2.46
N PRO A 394 4.13 -23.29 -3.25
CA PRO A 394 4.60 -24.17 -4.31
C PRO A 394 5.25 -25.39 -3.65
N LEU A 395 4.43 -26.23 -2.99
CA LEU A 395 4.88 -27.52 -2.49
C LEU A 395 5.21 -28.38 -3.71
N PRO A 396 6.35 -29.07 -3.73
CA PRO A 396 6.62 -30.05 -4.77
C PRO A 396 5.46 -31.05 -4.79
N THR A 397 4.76 -31.12 -5.93
CA THR A 397 3.63 -32.02 -6.12
C THR A 397 4.10 -33.47 -6.03
N LYS A 398 3.20 -34.36 -5.59
CA LYS A 398 3.41 -35.77 -5.16
C LYS A 398 4.19 -36.70 -6.12
N ASP A 399 4.67 -36.24 -7.27
CA ASP A 399 5.31 -37.05 -8.32
C ASP A 399 6.71 -36.57 -8.77
N GLN A 400 7.30 -35.55 -8.14
CA GLN A 400 8.65 -35.07 -8.53
C GLN A 400 9.82 -35.75 -7.78
N GLY A 401 9.54 -36.72 -6.91
CA GLY A 401 10.52 -37.37 -6.02
C GLY A 401 11.38 -38.47 -6.63
N GLN A 402 11.52 -38.56 -7.95
CA GLN A 402 12.44 -39.53 -8.57
C GLN A 402 13.10 -38.99 -9.84
N LYS A 403 13.91 -37.93 -9.72
CA LYS A 403 14.94 -37.68 -10.72
C LYS A 403 16.05 -38.71 -10.54
N VAL A 404 16.17 -39.59 -11.53
CA VAL A 404 17.28 -40.54 -11.68
C VAL A 404 18.60 -39.76 -11.58
N VAL A 405 19.44 -40.16 -10.62
CA VAL A 405 20.81 -39.64 -10.50
C VAL A 405 21.53 -39.94 -11.81
N PRO A 406 22.16 -38.95 -12.49
CA PRO A 406 23.01 -39.26 -13.63
C PRO A 406 24.17 -40.11 -13.11
N ASN A 407 24.37 -41.31 -13.68
CA ASN A 407 25.56 -42.11 -13.39
C ASN A 407 26.81 -41.23 -13.60
N LEU A 408 27.65 -41.16 -12.57
CA LEU A 408 29.00 -40.62 -12.71
C LEU A 408 29.70 -41.38 -13.84
N PRO A 409 30.35 -40.71 -14.80
CA PRO A 409 31.18 -41.40 -15.77
C PRO A 409 32.32 -42.10 -15.03
N ASP A 410 32.48 -43.40 -15.28
CA ASP A 410 33.57 -44.21 -14.74
C ASP A 410 34.91 -43.51 -15.00
N GLU A 411 35.72 -43.36 -13.94
CA GLU A 411 37.10 -42.88 -14.08
C GLU A 411 37.86 -43.83 -15.02
N PRO A 412 38.58 -43.31 -16.03
CA PRO A 412 39.47 -44.14 -16.81
C PRO A 412 40.61 -44.63 -15.92
N VAL A 413 40.62 -45.94 -15.69
CA VAL A 413 41.74 -46.68 -15.10
C VAL A 413 43.02 -46.28 -15.84
N GLN A 414 43.90 -45.53 -15.18
CA GLN A 414 45.27 -45.34 -15.64
C GLN A 414 46.00 -46.68 -15.50
N THR A 415 46.12 -47.40 -16.60
CA THR A 415 47.07 -48.49 -16.73
C THR A 415 48.48 -47.89 -16.77
N ALA A 416 49.29 -48.26 -15.78
CA ALA A 416 50.71 -48.00 -15.75
C ALA A 416 51.43 -48.68 -16.93
N ALA A 417 52.28 -47.92 -17.63
CA ALA A 417 53.47 -48.38 -18.34
C ALA A 417 54.41 -47.19 -18.54
#